data_AF-A0A2A5YDU3-F1
#
_entry.id   AF-A0A2A5YDU3-F1
#
_cell.length_a   1.000
_cell.length_b   1.000
_cell.length_c   1.000
_cell.angle_alpha   90.00
_cell.angle_beta   90.00
_cell.angle_gamma   90.00
#
_symmetry.space_group_name_H-M   'P 1'
#
loop_
_entity.id
_entity.type
_entity.pdbx_description
1 polymer ?
#
loop_
_entity_poly.entity_id
_entity_poly.type
_entity_poly.pdbx_seq_one_letter_code
_entity_poly.pdbx_strand_id
1 'polypeptide(L)'
;MTNAIFFLHILGLSIWLGSMVTWAMFAPKLGNIDPTKNTTNTLRIVFTKLSWISYSLALLSGIFIIISIEDSSNWILEVGLLGFAGLIIFLHSYVPNLSAAIKGMINGSMLLVGLIVLYLAVSYI
;
A
#
# COMPACT_ATOMS: atom_id res chain seq x y z
N MET A 1 -22.59 10.05 6.73
CA MET A 1 -21.54 10.19 5.69
C MET A 1 -20.24 9.50 6.07
N THR A 2 -19.81 9.60 7.33
CA THR A 2 -18.57 9.01 7.87
C THR A 2 -18.45 7.49 7.60
N ASN A 3 -19.52 6.70 7.79
CA ASN A 3 -19.50 5.24 7.56
C ASN A 3 -19.11 4.83 6.12
N ALA A 4 -19.54 5.59 5.11
CA ALA A 4 -19.17 5.30 3.73
C ALA A 4 -17.69 5.60 3.46
N ILE A 5 -17.16 6.68 4.05
CA ILE A 5 -15.74 7.04 3.93
C ILE A 5 -14.86 6.04 4.69
N PHE A 6 -15.26 5.62 5.90
CA PHE A 6 -14.58 4.55 6.64
C PHE A 6 -14.53 3.25 5.83
N PHE A 7 -15.66 2.86 5.21
CA PHE A 7 -15.69 1.70 4.33
C PHE A 7 -14.70 1.85 3.16
N LEU A 8 -14.68 3.00 2.47
CA LEU A 8 -13.76 3.25 1.38
C LEU A 8 -12.29 3.23 1.83
N HIS A 9 -12.00 3.73 3.03
CA HIS A 9 -10.67 3.70 3.62
C HIS A 9 -10.20 2.26 3.87
N ILE A 10 -10.99 1.46 4.57
CA ILE A 10 -10.67 0.04 4.85
C ILE A 10 -10.60 -0.77 3.55
N LEU A 11 -11.48 -0.50 2.58
CA LEU A 11 -11.43 -1.13 1.26
C LEU A 11 -10.12 -0.81 0.53
N GLY A 12 -9.71 0.46 0.52
CA GLY A 12 -8.43 0.91 -0.03
C GLY A 12 -7.25 0.21 0.63
N LEU A 13 -7.20 0.19 1.96
CA LEU A 13 -6.14 -0.49 2.72
C LEU A 13 -6.07 -1.98 2.43
N SER A 14 -7.23 -2.66 2.38
CA SER A 14 -7.32 -4.09 2.15
C SER A 14 -6.84 -4.48 0.76
N ILE A 15 -7.25 -3.73 -0.27
CA ILE A 15 -6.80 -3.96 -1.65
C ILE A 15 -5.30 -3.65 -1.78
N TRP A 16 -4.83 -2.57 -1.16
CA TRP A 16 -3.43 -2.18 -1.21
C TRP A 16 -2.53 -3.26 -0.59
N LEU A 17 -2.82 -3.69 0.64
CA LEU A 17 -2.12 -4.79 1.31
C LEU A 17 -2.21 -6.11 0.53
N GLY A 18 -3.41 -6.48 0.10
CA GLY A 18 -3.64 -7.69 -0.68
C GLY A 18 -2.82 -7.71 -1.96
N SER A 19 -2.71 -6.57 -2.66
CA SER A 19 -1.91 -6.44 -3.87
C SER A 19 -0.42 -6.64 -3.61
N MET A 20 0.12 -6.08 -2.53
CA MET A 20 1.53 -6.22 -2.15
C MET A 20 1.89 -7.66 -1.79
N VAL A 21 1.09 -8.29 -0.93
CA VAL A 21 1.32 -9.69 -0.51
C VAL A 21 1.20 -10.63 -1.71
N THR A 22 0.16 -10.47 -2.52
CA THR A 22 -0.06 -11.29 -3.72
C THR A 22 1.12 -11.16 -4.67
N TRP A 23 1.52 -9.94 -5.01
CA TRP A 23 2.62 -9.71 -5.93
C TRP A 23 3.95 -10.26 -5.40
N ALA A 24 4.26 -10.04 -4.13
CA ALA A 24 5.49 -10.56 -3.49
C ALA A 24 5.58 -12.09 -3.54
N MET A 25 4.44 -12.79 -3.40
CA MET A 25 4.38 -14.25 -3.44
C MET A 25 4.50 -14.83 -4.85
N PHE A 26 3.89 -14.17 -5.85
CA PHE A 26 3.81 -14.70 -7.21
C PHE A 26 4.98 -14.25 -8.11
N ALA A 27 5.50 -13.04 -7.95
CA ALA A 27 6.53 -12.49 -8.84
C ALA A 27 7.79 -13.36 -8.95
N PRO A 28 8.35 -13.94 -7.86
CA PRO A 28 9.52 -14.81 -7.96
C PRO A 28 9.23 -16.11 -8.72
N LYS A 29 8.04 -16.69 -8.50
CA LYS A 29 7.63 -17.95 -9.14
C LYS A 29 7.35 -17.75 -10.62
N LEU A 30 6.66 -16.67 -10.98
CA LEU A 30 6.37 -16.29 -12.37
C LEU A 30 7.65 -16.03 -13.15
N GLY A 31 8.63 -15.36 -12.54
CA GLY A 31 9.93 -15.11 -13.16
C GLY A 31 10.74 -16.39 -13.46
N ASN A 32 10.50 -17.47 -12.70
CA ASN A 32 11.17 -18.76 -12.92
C ASN A 32 10.52 -19.58 -14.04
N ILE A 33 9.21 -19.44 -14.27
CA ILE A 33 8.46 -20.23 -15.25
C ILE A 33 8.27 -19.52 -16.59
N ASP A 34 8.48 -18.20 -16.65
CA ASP A 34 8.42 -17.39 -17.87
C ASP A 34 9.80 -16.76 -18.18
N PRO A 35 10.65 -17.41 -18.99
CA PRO A 35 11.98 -16.91 -19.36
C PRO A 35 11.93 -15.57 -20.10
N THR A 36 10.82 -15.29 -20.80
CA THR A 36 10.62 -14.04 -21.55
C THR A 36 10.25 -12.86 -20.64
N LYS A 37 9.84 -13.15 -19.40
CA LYS A 37 9.33 -12.20 -18.41
C LYS A 37 8.11 -11.40 -18.89
N ASN A 38 7.48 -11.77 -20.00
CA ASN A 38 6.36 -11.05 -20.58
C ASN A 38 5.13 -11.08 -19.66
N THR A 39 4.81 -12.26 -19.11
CA THR A 39 3.72 -12.43 -18.13
C THR A 39 4.03 -11.69 -16.84
N THR A 40 5.26 -11.80 -16.35
CA THR A 40 5.70 -11.10 -15.13
C THR A 40 5.62 -9.58 -15.30
N ASN A 41 6.04 -9.04 -16.45
CA ASN A 41 6.01 -7.60 -16.71
C ASN A 41 4.58 -7.07 -16.86
N THR A 42 3.73 -7.79 -17.58
CA THR A 42 2.31 -7.43 -17.73
C THR A 42 1.60 -7.40 -16.37
N LEU A 43 1.76 -8.46 -15.57
CA LEU A 43 1.16 -8.51 -14.23
C LEU A 43 1.75 -7.45 -13.30
N ARG A 44 3.05 -7.16 -13.38
CA ARG A 44 3.68 -6.08 -12.62
C ARG A 44 2.96 -4.75 -12.89
N ILE A 45 2.71 -4.40 -14.15
CA ILE A 45 2.03 -3.15 -14.51
C ILE A 45 0.62 -3.11 -13.90
N VAL A 46 -0.11 -4.22 -13.97
CA VAL A 46 -1.47 -4.33 -13.42
C VAL A 46 -1.46 -4.18 -11.90
N PHE A 47 -0.61 -4.93 -11.18
CA PHE A 47 -0.52 -4.87 -9.72
C PHE A 47 0.01 -3.52 -9.23
N THR A 48 0.96 -2.91 -9.94
CA THR A 48 1.42 -1.55 -9.62
C THR A 48 0.28 -0.54 -9.73
N LYS A 49 -0.52 -0.59 -10.81
CA LYS A 49 -1.68 0.30 -10.96
C LYS A 49 -2.73 0.06 -9.86
N LEU A 50 -3.07 -1.20 -9.60
CA LEU A 50 -4.02 -1.56 -8.55
C LEU A 50 -3.56 -1.06 -7.16
N SER A 51 -2.28 -1.26 -6.84
CA SER A 51 -1.65 -0.80 -5.60
C SER A 51 -1.74 0.73 -5.47
N TRP A 52 -1.39 1.49 -6.51
CA TRP A 52 -1.44 2.96 -6.45
C TRP A 52 -2.86 3.51 -6.32
N ILE A 53 -3.83 2.93 -7.03
CA ILE A 53 -5.22 3.37 -6.96
C ILE A 53 -5.79 3.11 -5.56
N SER A 54 -5.59 1.90 -5.03
CA SER A 54 -6.09 1.52 -3.70
C SER A 54 -5.40 2.28 -2.56
N TYR A 55 -4.08 2.48 -2.65
CA TYR A 55 -3.33 3.35 -1.74
C TYR A 55 -3.87 4.79 -1.77
N SER A 56 -4.08 5.36 -2.95
CA SER A 56 -4.61 6.72 -3.08
C SER A 56 -6.02 6.84 -2.50
N LEU A 57 -6.87 5.82 -2.70
CA LEU A 57 -8.19 5.77 -2.09
C LEU A 57 -8.10 5.76 -0.56
N ALA A 58 -7.23 4.94 0.03
CA ALA A 58 -7.01 4.90 1.47
C ALA A 58 -6.50 6.24 2.02
N LEU A 59 -5.50 6.84 1.37
CA LEU A 59 -4.93 8.12 1.80
C LEU A 59 -5.96 9.26 1.74
N LEU A 60 -6.66 9.41 0.62
CA LEU A 60 -7.63 10.50 0.44
C LEU A 60 -8.84 10.36 1.39
N SER A 61 -9.32 9.14 1.59
CA SER A 61 -10.40 8.89 2.54
C SER A 61 -9.95 9.12 3.99
N GLY A 62 -8.72 8.75 4.36
CA GLY A 62 -8.15 9.03 5.69
C GLY A 62 -8.02 10.53 5.96
N ILE A 63 -7.53 11.30 4.98
CA ILE A 63 -7.48 12.77 5.06
C ILE A 63 -8.89 13.34 5.26
N PHE A 64 -9.88 12.83 4.53
CA PHE A 64 -11.26 13.27 4.67
C PHE A 64 -11.84 12.95 6.06
N ILE A 65 -11.47 11.81 6.64
CA ILE A 65 -11.88 11.44 8.02
C ILE A 65 -11.31 12.43 9.02
N ILE A 66 -10.01 12.77 8.94
CA ILE A 66 -9.35 13.74 9.84
C ILE A 66 -10.11 15.06 9.91
N ILE A 67 -10.53 15.60 8.76
CA ILE A 67 -11.24 16.89 8.71
C ILE A 67 -12.73 16.78 9.07
N SER A 68 -13.26 15.56 9.23
CA SER A 68 -14.69 15.31 9.48
C SER A 68 -15.01 14.93 10.93
N ILE A 69 -14.01 14.71 11.79
CA ILE A 69 -14.18 14.28 13.19
C ILE A 69 -13.50 15.27 14.15
N GLU A 70 -14.04 15.40 15.37
CA GLU A 70 -13.54 16.33 16.38
C GLU A 70 -12.23 15.86 17.04
N ASP A 71 -12.11 14.57 17.38
CA ASP A 71 -10.86 13.96 17.86
C ASP A 71 -10.24 13.11 16.76
N SER A 72 -9.22 13.67 16.10
CA SER A 72 -8.50 13.05 14.99
C SER A 72 -7.06 12.65 15.34
N SER A 73 -6.68 12.68 16.61
CA SER A 73 -5.29 12.43 17.05
C SER A 73 -4.72 11.10 16.52
N ASN A 74 -5.47 10.01 16.68
CA ASN A 74 -5.09 8.69 16.18
C ASN A 74 -5.11 8.61 14.64
N TRP A 75 -6.04 9.30 14.00
CA TRP A 75 -6.15 9.36 12.54
C TRP A 75 -5.00 10.15 11.90
N ILE A 76 -4.52 11.21 12.55
CA ILE A 76 -3.34 11.97 12.11
C ILE A 76 -2.10 11.07 12.10
N LEU A 77 -1.92 10.24 13.12
CA LEU A 77 -0.83 9.27 13.15
C LEU A 77 -0.95 8.24 12.02
N GLU A 78 -2.14 7.67 11.83
CA GLU A 78 -2.43 6.69 10.77
C GLU A 78 -2.15 7.26 9.38
N VAL A 79 -2.75 8.40 9.04
CA VAL A 79 -2.55 9.07 7.75
C VAL A 79 -1.09 9.53 7.59
N GLY A 80 -0.43 9.93 8.67
CA GLY A 80 1.00 10.24 8.66
C GLY A 80 1.86 9.04 8.27
N LEU A 81 1.53 7.85 8.78
CA LEU A 81 2.17 6.59 8.41
C LEU A 81 1.87 6.20 6.95
N LEU A 82 0.64 6.44 6.45
CA LEU A 82 0.34 6.30 5.03
C LEU A 82 1.18 7.24 4.17
N GLY A 83 1.30 8.52 4.57
CA GLY A 83 2.17 9.48 3.89
C GLY A 83 3.63 9.01 3.83
N PHE A 84 4.14 8.47 4.95
CA PHE A 84 5.46 7.86 5.00
C PHE A 84 5.58 6.63 4.09
N ALA A 85 4.56 5.76 4.04
CA ALA A 85 4.51 4.65 3.11
C ALA A 85 4.57 5.12 1.65
N GLY A 86 3.87 6.21 1.30
CA GLY A 86 3.94 6.85 0.00
C GLY A 86 5.36 7.25 -0.40
N LEU A 87 6.12 7.83 0.53
CA LEU A 87 7.53 8.17 0.32
C LEU A 87 8.38 6.91 0.06
N ILE A 88 8.15 5.83 0.81
CA ILE A 88 8.85 4.55 0.59
C ILE A 88 8.51 3.97 -0.78
N ILE A 89 7.22 3.95 -1.18
CA ILE A 89 6.79 3.47 -2.50
C ILE A 89 7.45 4.29 -3.61
N PHE A 90 7.52 5.61 -3.44
CA PHE A 90 8.19 6.51 -4.39
C PHE A 90 9.67 6.16 -4.53
N LEU A 91 10.40 6.00 -3.42
CA LEU A 91 11.80 5.59 -3.43
C LEU A 91 11.98 4.23 -4.13
N HIS A 92 11.13 3.25 -3.82
CA HIS A 92 11.16 1.93 -4.45
C HIS A 92 10.93 1.98 -5.96
N SER A 93 10.00 2.84 -6.41
CA SER A 93 9.53 2.88 -7.80
C SER A 93 10.44 3.68 -8.72
N TYR A 94 11.11 4.71 -8.18
CA TYR A 94 11.84 5.70 -8.99
C TYR A 94 13.35 5.75 -8.74
N VAL A 95 13.87 5.14 -7.66
CA VAL A 95 15.33 5.08 -7.45
C VAL A 95 15.91 3.91 -8.25
N PRO A 96 16.71 4.17 -9.31
CA PRO A 96 17.33 3.10 -10.08
C PRO A 96 18.44 2.42 -9.27
N ASN A 97 18.83 1.22 -9.69
CA ASN A 97 20.02 0.50 -9.20
C ASN A 97 20.01 0.05 -7.72
N LEU A 98 18.84 0.01 -7.07
CA LEU A 98 18.73 -0.63 -5.76
C LEU A 98 19.02 -2.14 -5.87
N SER A 99 19.86 -2.64 -4.95
CA SER A 99 20.18 -4.07 -4.85
C SER A 99 18.92 -4.89 -4.54
N ALA A 100 18.93 -6.18 -4.87
CA ALA A 100 17.81 -7.08 -4.57
C ALA A 100 17.50 -7.11 -3.06
N ALA A 101 18.54 -7.06 -2.21
CA ALA A 101 18.39 -7.01 -0.75
C ALA A 101 17.65 -5.73 -0.31
N ILE A 102 18.04 -4.56 -0.82
CA ILE A 102 17.40 -3.29 -0.46
C ILE A 102 15.94 -3.25 -0.95
N LYS A 103 15.66 -3.76 -2.15
CA LYS A 103 14.27 -3.88 -2.65
C LYS A 103 13.43 -4.80 -1.77
N GLY A 104 14.01 -5.91 -1.31
CA GLY A 104 13.37 -6.82 -0.36
C GLY A 104 13.07 -6.14 0.97
N MET A 105 14.04 -5.41 1.53
CA MET A 105 13.85 -4.62 2.75
C MET A 105 12.74 -3.59 2.60
N ILE A 106 12.74 -2.83 1.49
CA ILE A 106 11.71 -1.82 1.22
C ILE A 106 10.32 -2.47 1.14
N ASN A 107 10.17 -3.59 0.42
CA ASN A 107 8.91 -4.32 0.38
C ASN A 107 8.46 -4.81 1.76
N GLY A 108 9.38 -5.35 2.57
CA GLY A 108 9.08 -5.78 3.94
C GLY A 108 8.64 -4.61 4.82
N SER A 109 9.33 -3.47 4.74
CA SER A 109 8.97 -2.24 5.46
C SER A 109 7.60 -1.71 5.05
N MET A 110 7.29 -1.70 3.74
CA MET A 110 5.97 -1.27 3.25
C MET A 110 4.86 -2.18 3.78
N LEU A 111 5.08 -3.49 3.80
CA LEU A 111 4.12 -4.44 4.37
C LEU A 111 3.91 -4.18 5.86
N LEU A 112 4.99 -3.99 6.62
CA LEU A 112 4.91 -3.74 8.06
C LEU A 112 4.17 -2.43 8.36
N VAL A 113 4.45 -1.35 7.62
CA VAL A 113 3.72 -0.09 7.74
C VAL A 113 2.26 -0.27 7.39
N GLY A 114 1.94 -0.97 6.29
CA GLY A 114 0.57 -1.24 5.90
C GLY A 114 -0.22 -2.04 6.95
N LEU A 115 0.42 -3.01 7.61
CA LEU A 115 -0.20 -3.77 8.71
C LEU A 115 -0.46 -2.90 9.95
N ILE A 116 0.49 -2.04 10.31
CA ILE A 116 0.31 -1.08 11.41
C ILE A 116 -0.85 -0.14 11.10
N VAL A 117 -0.87 0.45 9.90
CA VAL A 117 -1.94 1.34 9.44
C VAL A 117 -3.30 0.64 9.51
N LEU A 118 -3.41 -0.59 9.00
CA LEU A 118 -4.67 -1.35 9.07
C LEU A 118 -5.10 -1.61 10.52
N TYR A 119 -4.16 -1.97 11.40
CA TYR A 119 -4.43 -2.17 12.81
C TYR A 119 -4.97 -0.89 13.48
N LEU A 120 -4.32 0.26 13.22
CA LEU A 120 -4.79 1.55 13.74
C LEU A 120 -6.18 1.86 13.19
N ALA A 121 -6.38 1.76 11.88
CA ALA A 121 -7.66 2.03 11.24
C ALA A 121 -8.81 1.18 11.82
N VAL A 122 -8.60 -0.11 12.05
CA VAL A 122 -9.63 -1.00 12.62
C VAL A 122 -9.85 -0.77 14.12
N SER A 123 -8.82 -0.33 14.85
CA SER A 123 -8.90 -0.10 16.31
C SER A 123 -9.55 1.24 16.66
N TYR A 124 -9.53 2.22 15.75
CA TYR A 124 -10.06 3.57 15.94
C TYR A 124 -11.30 3.89 15.10
N ILE A 125 -11.82 2.90 14.36
CA ILE A 125 -13.22 2.88 13.91
C ILE A 125 -14.13 2.61 15.12
#